data_AF-G7M1L7-F1
#
_entry.id   AF-G7M1L7-F1
#
_cell.length_a   1.000
_cell.length_b   1.000
_cell.length_c   1.000
_cell.angle_alpha   90.00
_cell.angle_beta   90.00
_cell.angle_gamma   90.00
#
_symmetry.space_group_name_H-M   'P 1'
#
loop_
_entity.id
_entity.type
_entity.pdbx_description
1 polymer ?
#
loop_
_entity_poly.entity_id
_entity_poly.type
_entity_poly.pdbx_seq_one_letter_code
_entity_poly.pdbx_strand_id
1 'polypeptide(L)' 'MITTYARGNLIYFKNNEWFYVEDNSKFDDSKSCKKCGKFPTKEGYDACLGYVKDAKSACCGHGIEEPYIKY' A
#
# COMPACT_ATOMS: atom_id res chain seq x y z
N MET A 1 0.23 18.99 3.46
CA MET A 1 -0.44 17.69 3.68
C MET A 1 0.54 16.61 3.25
N ILE A 2 0.86 15.65 4.11
CA ILE A 2 1.79 14.56 3.79
C ILE A 2 0.98 13.47 3.11
N THR A 3 1.42 13.00 1.94
CA THR A 3 0.77 11.95 1.16
C THR A 3 1.77 10.86 0.81
N THR A 4 1.29 9.63 0.69
CA THR A 4 2.06 8.48 0.19
C THR A 4 1.10 7.45 -0.40
N TYR A 5 1.62 6.28 -0.79
CA TYR A 5 0.83 5.18 -1.33
C TYR A 5 0.95 3.92 -0.47
N ALA A 6 -0.16 3.22 -0.30
CA ALA A 6 -0.22 1.89 0.28
C ALA A 6 -0.92 0.95 -0.69
N ARG A 7 -0.21 -0.07 -1.20
CA ARG A 7 -0.75 -1.01 -2.19
C ARG A 7 -1.30 -0.31 -3.45
N GLY A 8 -0.70 0.81 -3.82
CA GLY A 8 -1.16 1.63 -4.93
C GLY A 8 -2.33 2.57 -4.62
N ASN A 9 -2.86 2.57 -3.39
CA ASN A 9 -3.90 3.49 -2.95
C ASN A 9 -3.26 4.74 -2.35
N LEU A 10 -3.65 5.93 -2.83
CA LEU A 10 -3.18 7.20 -2.28
C LEU A 10 -3.76 7.41 -0.87
N ILE A 11 -2.88 7.66 0.10
CA ILE A 11 -3.23 7.93 1.49
C ILE A 11 -2.64 9.27 1.94
N TYR A 12 -3.29 9.93 2.89
CA TYR A 12 -2.85 11.20 3.47
C TYR A 12 -2.82 11.14 4.99
N PHE A 13 -1.90 11.89 5.60
CA PHE A 13 -1.71 11.94 7.04
C PHE A 13 -2.43 13.14 7.65
N LYS A 14 -3.25 12.88 8.68
CA LYS A 14 -4.01 13.89 9.43
C LYS A 14 -4.18 13.43 10.88
N ASN A 15 -3.97 14.31 11.85
CA ASN A 15 -4.21 14.04 13.28
C ASN A 15 -3.52 12.75 13.80
N ASN A 16 -2.28 12.50 13.36
CA ASN A 16 -1.51 11.30 13.71
C ASN A 16 -2.05 9.97 13.13
N GLU A 17 -2.93 10.04 12.14
CA GLU A 17 -3.52 8.87 11.48
C GLU A 17 -3.46 9.00 9.96
N TRP A 18 -3.53 7.86 9.27
CA TRP A 18 -3.58 7.79 7.81
C TRP A 18 -5.01 7.54 7.34
N PHE A 19 -5.37 8.14 6.20
CA PHE A 19 -6.69 8.02 5.58
C PHE A 19 -6.55 7.78 4.08
N TYR A 20 -7.44 6.98 3.50
CA TYR A 20 -7.53 6.85 2.05
C TYR A 20 -8.08 8.14 1.44
N VAL A 21 -7.43 8.65 0.39
CA VAL A 21 -7.89 9.87 -0.30
C VAL A 21 -9.24 9.65 -0.99
N GLU A 22 -9.49 8.44 -1.48
CA GLU A 22 -10.66 8.12 -2.32
C GLU A 22 -12.00 8.27 -1.60
N ASP A 23 -12.09 7.80 -0.36
CA ASP A 23 -13.34 7.76 0.42
C ASP A 23 -13.23 8.39 1.81
N ASN A 24 -12.06 8.97 2.15
CA ASN A 24 -11.75 9.51 3.48
C ASN A 24 -11.90 8.49 4.63
N SER A 25 -11.93 7.18 4.32
CA SER A 25 -11.94 6.15 5.35
C SER A 25 -10.55 6.02 5.99
N LYS A 26 -10.53 5.57 7.25
CA LYS A 26 -9.29 5.34 7.98
C LYS A 26 -8.48 4.24 7.29
N PHE A 27 -7.18 4.46 7.14
CA PHE A 27 -6.27 3.46 6.62
C PHE A 27 -6.16 2.29 7.60
N ASP A 28 -6.42 1.08 7.09
CA ASP A 28 -6.48 -0.18 7.82
C ASP A 28 -5.66 -1.30 7.15
N ASP A 29 -4.95 -0.97 6.07
CA ASP A 29 -4.17 -1.89 5.22
C ASP A 29 -4.96 -3.07 4.61
N SER A 30 -6.30 -2.99 4.53
CA SER A 30 -7.15 -4.08 4.02
C SER A 30 -7.40 -4.04 2.51
N LYS A 31 -7.19 -2.89 1.86
CA LYS A 31 -7.49 -2.72 0.43
C LYS A 31 -6.58 -3.54 -0.46
N SER A 32 -7.13 -3.99 -1.59
CA SER A 32 -6.37 -4.68 -2.62
C SER A 32 -5.36 -3.75 -3.31
N CYS A 33 -4.35 -4.37 -3.91
CA CYS A 33 -3.42 -3.65 -4.77
C CYS A 33 -4.16 -3.06 -5.97
N LYS A 34 -4.09 -1.73 -6.19
CA LYS A 34 -4.76 -1.09 -7.34
C LYS A 34 -4.32 -1.63 -8.69
N LYS A 35 -3.07 -2.13 -8.80
CA LYS A 35 -2.55 -2.68 -10.06
C LYS A 35 -2.80 -4.17 -10.21
N CYS A 36 -2.58 -4.96 -9.16
CA CYS A 36 -2.64 -6.43 -9.22
C CYS A 36 -4.01 -7.01 -8.84
N GLY A 37 -4.87 -6.24 -8.17
CA GLY A 37 -6.17 -6.70 -7.66
C GLY A 37 -6.10 -7.67 -6.47
N LYS A 38 -4.90 -8.04 -6.03
CA LYS A 38 -4.71 -8.98 -4.91
C LYS A 38 -4.88 -8.27 -3.57
N PHE A 39 -5.65 -8.90 -2.68
CA PHE A 39 -5.79 -8.52 -1.28
C PHE A 39 -4.55 -8.91 -0.47
N PRO A 40 -4.37 -8.35 0.75
CA PRO A 40 -3.36 -8.86 1.68
C PRO A 40 -3.41 -10.38 1.85
N THR A 41 -2.27 -10.99 2.18
CA THR A 41 -2.25 -12.41 2.56
C THR A 41 -3.07 -12.62 3.83
N LYS A 42 -3.34 -13.88 4.19
CA LYS A 42 -4.09 -14.19 5.43
C LYS A 42 -3.40 -13.65 6.69
N GLU A 43 -2.09 -13.52 6.64
CA GLU A 43 -1.21 -12.99 7.68
C GLU A 43 -1.11 -11.45 7.64
N GLY A 44 -1.68 -10.79 6.61
CA GLY A 44 -1.70 -9.34 6.45
C GLY A 44 -0.63 -8.77 5.51
N TYR A 45 0.24 -9.59 4.92
CA TYR A 45 1.35 -9.07 4.10
C TYR A 45 0.90 -8.57 2.72
N ASP A 46 1.74 -7.76 2.06
CA ASP A 46 1.55 -7.41 0.65
C ASP A 46 1.63 -8.68 -0.22
N ALA A 47 0.58 -9.01 -0.95
CA ALA A 47 0.53 -10.27 -1.73
C ALA A 47 1.48 -10.30 -2.93
N CYS A 48 2.10 -9.18 -3.30
CA CYS A 48 3.11 -9.13 -4.35
C CYS A 48 4.51 -9.43 -3.79
N LEU A 49 4.79 -9.01 -2.55
CA LEU A 49 6.09 -9.20 -1.90
C LEU A 49 6.14 -10.40 -0.93
N GLY A 50 5.01 -10.74 -0.33
CA GLY A 50 4.93 -11.67 0.79
C GLY A 50 5.55 -11.09 2.08
N TYR A 51 6.06 -11.97 2.92
CA TYR A 51 6.76 -11.59 4.15
C TYR A 51 8.14 -11.01 3.84
N VAL A 52 8.40 -9.81 4.34
CA VAL A 52 9.72 -9.18 4.31
C VAL A 52 10.23 -9.06 5.74
N LYS A 53 11.36 -9.72 6.03
CA LYS A 53 11.94 -9.74 7.38
C LYS A 53 12.20 -8.31 7.88
N ASP A 54 11.80 -8.06 9.13
CA ASP A 54 11.96 -6.79 9.85
C ASP A 54 11.21 -5.57 9.27
N ALA A 55 10.49 -5.74 8.15
CA ALA A 55 9.68 -4.68 7.58
C ALA A 55 8.34 -4.56 8.33
N LYS A 56 8.02 -3.35 8.80
CA LYS A 56 6.70 -3.04 9.38
C LYS A 56 5.61 -2.89 8.32
N SER A 57 6.00 -2.39 7.16
CA SER A 57 5.15 -2.24 5.98
C SER A 57 6.05 -2.17 4.75
N ALA A 58 5.68 -2.87 3.69
CA ALA A 58 6.36 -2.85 2.41
C ALA A 58 5.32 -3.04 1.30
N CYS A 59 5.49 -2.32 0.19
CA CYS A 59 4.68 -2.48 -1.01
C CYS A 59 5.58 -2.55 -2.23
N CYS A 60 5.22 -3.35 -3.23
CA CYS A 60 5.98 -3.49 -4.47
C CYS A 60 6.03 -2.21 -5.33
N GLY A 61 5.21 -1.20 -5.03
CA GLY A 61 5.18 0.08 -5.76
C GLY A 61 4.55 0.00 -7.16
N HIS A 62 4.12 -1.19 -7.60
CA HIS A 62 3.52 -1.38 -8.91
C HIS A 62 2.28 -0.49 -9.10
N GLY A 63 2.27 0.25 -10.20
CA GLY A 63 1.16 1.14 -10.56
C GLY A 63 1.22 2.52 -9.92
N ILE A 64 2.29 2.84 -9.18
CA ILE A 64 2.56 4.21 -8.71
C ILE A 64 3.68 4.84 -9.54
N GLU A 65 4.82 4.16 -9.63
CA GLU A 65 5.95 4.60 -10.44
C GLU A 65 6.34 3.51 -11.45
N GLU A 66 7.09 3.89 -12.47
CA GLU A 66 7.69 2.91 -13.37
C GLU A 66 8.68 2.02 -12.60
N PRO A 67 8.76 0.72 -12.93
CA PRO A 67 9.74 -0.15 -12.31
C PRO A 67 11.16 0.36 -12.59
N TYR A 68 11.95 0.49 -11.53
CA TYR A 68 13.34 0.94 -11.60
C TYR A 68 14.29 -0.14 -12.18
N ILE A 69 13.88 -1.42 -12.16
CA ILE A 69 14.56 -2.51 -12.86
C ILE A 69 13.60 -3.08 -13.91
N LYS A 70 14.01 -3.01 -15.18
CA LYS A 70 13.41 -3.72 -16.31
C LYS A 70 14.47 -4.71 -16.83
N TYR A 71 14.08 -5.97 -17.03
CA TYR A 71 14.90 -6.98 -17.72
C TYR A 71 14.55 -7.02 -19.20
#